data_AF-A0A661LAA7-F1
#
_entry.id   AF-A0A661LAA7-F1
#
_cell.length_a   1.000
_cell.length_b   1.000
_cell.length_c   1.000
_cell.angle_alpha   90.00
_cell.angle_beta   90.00
_cell.angle_gamma   90.00
#
_symmetry.space_group_name_H-M   'P 1'
#
loop_
_entity.id
_entity.type
_entity.pdbx_description
1 polymer ?
#
loop_
_entity_poly.entity_id
_entity_poly.type
_entity_poly.pdbx_seq_one_letter_code
_entity_poly.pdbx_strand_id
1 'polypeptide(L)'
;MGQKGKVVITEEGTFDLGDYRWDDYRFSDLLAQKNSIDAEKAMDISRFVREEISKMELQTITMQMVEKIIEAKLMEYGLKKPSPIRLDKSIFVKKGLELSENAKRVLERRYLKKDSKGRVIETPEQMFRRVAHHIAKAERKYGDEAHVRRMEEIFYEMMTQFRFLPNSPTLMNAGRKLGQLAACFVLPVEDSMEGIFDALKNAALIHKSGGGTGFSFSRLRPKNSRVGTTGGVASGPVSFMKIFNTATEQVKQGGTRRGANMGILRVDHPDIMEFIHCKKNNRELNNFNISVAVTDAFMEAVKKDTDYDLIDPRDGKKVGELNARDVYMALVRQAWENGDPGIVFIDRVNKDNPTPELGEIESTNPCGEQPLLPMEACNLGSVNLAKFVTENGAGPVIDWEGLKETVWYAVRFLDDTIDVSRYPLPEIDKMVKGNRKIGLGVMGFAD
;
A
#
# COMPACT_ATOMS: atom_id res chain seq x y z
N MET A 1 2.38 -23.02 -15.52
CA MET A 1 1.88 -24.13 -14.69
C MET A 1 2.87 -24.34 -13.56
N GLY A 2 2.65 -23.68 -12.43
CA GLY A 2 3.54 -23.78 -11.27
C GLY A 2 3.31 -25.09 -10.52
N GLN A 3 4.36 -25.76 -10.09
CA GLN A 3 4.25 -26.91 -9.19
C GLN A 3 3.59 -26.47 -7.87
N LYS A 4 2.55 -27.19 -7.45
CA LYS A 4 1.79 -26.98 -6.22
C LYS A 4 2.71 -27.11 -4.99
N GLY A 5 2.61 -26.18 -4.04
CA GLY A 5 3.45 -26.17 -2.82
C GLY A 5 3.00 -27.24 -1.83
N LYS A 6 3.78 -28.31 -1.68
CA LYS A 6 3.56 -29.36 -0.67
C LYS A 6 4.15 -28.93 0.65
N VAL A 7 3.46 -29.19 1.75
CA VAL A 7 3.90 -28.83 3.10
C VAL A 7 4.40 -30.07 3.84
N VAL A 8 5.65 -30.05 4.31
CA VAL A 8 6.23 -31.10 5.15
C VAL A 8 6.19 -30.67 6.62
N ILE A 9 5.51 -31.45 7.47
CA ILE A 9 5.43 -31.22 8.92
C ILE A 9 6.45 -32.09 9.63
N THR A 10 7.31 -31.45 10.42
CA THR A 10 8.33 -32.08 11.25
C THR A 10 8.15 -31.71 12.74
N GLU A 11 8.91 -32.35 13.62
CA GLU A 11 8.96 -31.94 15.04
C GLU A 11 9.57 -30.54 15.25
N GLU A 12 10.33 -30.03 14.27
CA GLU A 12 11.01 -28.73 14.35
C GLU A 12 10.27 -27.59 13.63
N GLY A 13 9.15 -27.89 12.97
CA GLY A 13 8.34 -26.91 12.26
C GLY A 13 7.68 -27.45 10.98
N THR A 14 7.00 -26.54 10.28
CA THR A 14 6.24 -26.78 9.06
C THR A 14 6.94 -26.12 7.88
N PHE A 15 7.28 -26.88 6.84
CA PHE A 15 8.06 -26.42 5.69
C PHE A 15 7.25 -26.52 4.40
N ASP A 16 6.86 -25.39 3.83
CA ASP A 16 6.25 -25.34 2.50
C ASP A 16 7.33 -25.52 1.43
N LEU A 17 7.28 -26.61 0.66
CA LEU A 17 8.20 -26.90 -0.44
C LEU A 17 8.06 -25.93 -1.63
N GLY A 18 7.08 -25.03 -1.59
CA GLY A 18 7.04 -23.79 -2.37
C GLY A 18 8.08 -22.78 -1.90
N ASP A 19 8.25 -22.60 -0.60
CA ASP A 19 9.15 -21.63 0.04
C ASP A 19 10.50 -22.22 0.46
N TYR A 20 10.60 -23.54 0.53
CA TYR A 20 11.78 -24.29 0.95
C TYR A 20 12.18 -25.29 -0.14
N ARG A 21 13.48 -25.39 -0.39
CA ARG A 21 14.11 -26.40 -1.23
C ARG A 21 14.64 -27.50 -0.32
N TRP A 22 14.41 -28.75 -0.72
CA TRP A 22 15.06 -29.91 -0.15
C TRP A 22 16.55 -29.95 -0.54
N ASP A 23 17.45 -29.97 0.44
CA ASP A 23 18.89 -30.07 0.23
C ASP A 23 19.31 -31.54 0.06
N ASP A 24 19.48 -31.94 -1.20
CA ASP A 24 19.87 -33.30 -1.55
C ASP A 24 21.23 -33.71 -0.97
N TYR A 25 22.19 -32.78 -0.87
CA TYR A 25 23.53 -33.09 -0.37
C TYR A 25 23.50 -33.31 1.14
N ARG A 26 22.82 -32.41 1.87
CA ARG A 26 22.66 -32.53 3.31
C ARG A 26 21.92 -33.80 3.69
N PHE A 27 20.85 -34.12 2.96
CA PHE A 27 20.12 -35.37 3.12
C PHE A 27 21.02 -36.58 2.88
N SER A 28 21.75 -36.59 1.75
CA SER A 28 22.60 -37.71 1.35
C SER A 28 23.73 -37.96 2.35
N ASP A 29 24.35 -36.91 2.88
CA ASP A 29 25.41 -37.01 3.89
C ASP A 29 24.89 -37.65 5.18
N LEU A 30 23.72 -37.21 5.66
CA LEU A 30 23.09 -37.77 6.86
C LEU A 30 22.72 -39.25 6.67
N LEU A 31 22.18 -39.59 5.48
CA LEU A 31 21.77 -40.93 5.12
C LEU A 31 22.97 -41.89 5.00
N ALA A 32 24.04 -41.46 4.32
CA ALA A 32 25.28 -42.22 4.17
C ALA A 32 25.96 -42.48 5.52
N GLN A 33 26.03 -41.46 6.40
CA GLN A 33 26.60 -41.61 7.74
C GLN A 33 25.83 -42.61 8.61
N LYS A 34 24.50 -42.60 8.53
CA LYS A 34 23.62 -43.41 9.40
C LYS A 34 23.46 -44.86 8.95
N ASN A 35 23.53 -45.12 7.64
CA ASN A 35 23.19 -46.42 7.06
C ASN A 35 24.36 -47.10 6.33
N SER A 36 25.57 -46.56 6.40
CA SER A 36 26.78 -47.12 5.77
C SER A 36 26.59 -47.43 4.28
N ILE A 37 25.88 -46.56 3.57
CA ILE A 37 25.73 -46.61 2.11
C ILE A 37 26.67 -45.63 1.44
N ASP A 38 27.04 -45.92 0.19
CA ASP A 38 27.82 -44.98 -0.62
C ASP A 38 27.02 -43.72 -0.97
N ALA A 39 27.75 -42.64 -1.27
CA ALA A 39 27.16 -41.33 -1.54
C ALA A 39 26.27 -41.31 -2.79
N GLU A 40 26.54 -42.20 -3.76
CA GLU A 40 25.76 -42.30 -5.00
C GLU A 40 24.37 -42.87 -4.73
N LYS A 41 24.27 -43.95 -3.95
CA LYS A 41 22.99 -44.50 -3.48
C LYS A 41 22.24 -43.52 -2.58
N ALA A 42 22.95 -42.81 -1.71
CA ALA A 42 22.33 -41.82 -0.85
C ALA A 42 21.67 -40.67 -1.64
N MET A 43 22.33 -40.21 -2.71
CA MET A 43 21.82 -39.20 -3.63
C MET A 43 20.63 -39.71 -4.44
N ASP A 44 20.64 -40.98 -4.88
CA ASP A 44 19.50 -41.59 -5.57
C ASP A 44 18.27 -41.65 -4.66
N ILE A 45 18.45 -42.08 -3.41
CA ILE A 45 17.37 -42.12 -2.41
C ILE A 45 16.82 -40.71 -2.17
N SER A 46 17.67 -39.68 -2.11
CA SER A 46 17.19 -38.29 -1.97
C SER A 46 16.26 -37.88 -3.11
N ARG A 47 16.66 -38.14 -4.36
CA ARG A 47 15.86 -37.83 -5.54
C ARG A 47 14.55 -38.60 -5.56
N PHE A 48 14.61 -39.89 -5.24
CA PHE A 48 13.44 -40.76 -5.14
C PHE A 48 12.44 -40.23 -4.11
N VAL A 49 12.88 -39.88 -2.91
CA VAL A 49 12.01 -39.34 -1.85
C VAL A 49 11.33 -38.06 -2.32
N ARG A 50 12.06 -37.14 -2.97
CA ARG A 50 11.48 -35.91 -3.53
C ARG A 50 10.45 -36.20 -4.62
N GLU A 51 10.73 -37.14 -5.51
CA GLU A 51 9.81 -37.55 -6.56
C GLU A 51 8.54 -38.17 -5.98
N GLU A 52 8.66 -39.07 -5.00
CA GLU A 52 7.51 -39.68 -4.34
C GLU A 52 6.68 -38.64 -3.59
N ILE A 53 7.34 -37.76 -2.83
CA ILE A 53 6.68 -36.59 -2.22
C ILE A 53 5.92 -35.81 -3.28
N SER A 54 6.53 -35.52 -4.44
CA SER A 54 5.88 -34.75 -5.52
C SER A 54 4.68 -35.46 -6.15
N LYS A 55 4.69 -36.80 -6.22
CA LYS A 55 3.63 -37.63 -6.79
C LYS A 55 2.46 -37.88 -5.83
N MET A 56 2.68 -37.75 -4.52
CA MET A 56 1.62 -37.94 -3.52
C MET A 56 0.42 -37.03 -3.80
N GLU A 57 -0.79 -37.51 -3.58
CA GLU A 57 -1.99 -36.65 -3.67
C GLU A 57 -2.11 -35.71 -2.45
N LEU A 58 -1.45 -36.06 -1.34
CA LEU A 58 -1.43 -35.29 -0.11
C LEU A 58 -0.62 -34.00 -0.25
N GLN A 59 -1.22 -32.88 0.16
CA GLN A 59 -0.56 -31.58 0.27
C GLN A 59 0.26 -31.47 1.55
N THR A 60 -0.24 -32.01 2.65
CA THR A 60 0.46 -32.06 3.93
C THR A 60 1.08 -33.44 4.12
N ILE A 61 2.39 -33.49 4.29
CA ILE A 61 3.17 -34.71 4.41
C ILE A 61 3.83 -34.69 5.78
N THR A 62 3.55 -35.70 6.59
CA THR A 62 4.18 -35.82 7.92
C THR A 62 5.56 -36.43 7.79
N MET A 63 6.45 -36.12 8.74
CA MET A 63 7.78 -36.72 8.80
C MET A 63 7.73 -38.26 8.84
N GLN A 64 6.75 -38.84 9.53
CA GLN A 64 6.56 -40.30 9.56
C GLN A 64 6.30 -40.91 8.18
N MET A 65 5.63 -40.18 7.29
CA MET A 65 5.41 -40.65 5.91
C MET A 65 6.71 -40.60 5.12
N VAL A 66 7.48 -39.52 5.26
CA VAL A 66 8.78 -39.37 4.60
C VAL A 66 9.76 -40.47 5.06
N GLU A 67 9.80 -40.76 6.36
CA GLU A 67 10.60 -41.84 6.95
C GLU A 67 10.24 -43.20 6.34
N LYS A 68 8.96 -43.50 6.14
CA LYS A 68 8.51 -44.75 5.51
C LYS A 68 8.96 -44.88 4.06
N ILE A 69 8.96 -43.79 3.28
CA ILE A 69 9.46 -43.79 1.90
C ILE A 69 10.96 -44.12 1.89
N ILE A 70 11.72 -43.48 2.78
CA ILE A 70 13.17 -43.70 2.92
C ILE A 70 13.46 -45.15 3.31
N GLU A 71 12.75 -45.67 4.31
CA GLU A 71 12.90 -47.04 4.81
C GLU A 71 12.62 -48.07 3.71
N ALA A 72 11.51 -47.92 2.97
CA ALA A 72 11.17 -48.79 1.85
C ALA A 72 12.29 -48.79 0.79
N LYS A 73 12.81 -47.61 0.44
CA LYS A 73 13.87 -47.50 -0.57
C LYS A 73 15.21 -48.10 -0.09
N LEU A 74 15.56 -47.95 1.19
CA LEU A 74 16.76 -48.56 1.76
C LEU A 74 16.69 -50.10 1.75
N MET A 75 15.50 -50.68 1.98
CA MET A 75 15.32 -52.13 1.90
C MET A 75 15.50 -52.67 0.47
N GLU A 76 15.08 -51.93 -0.56
CA GLU A 76 15.34 -52.28 -1.97
C GLU A 76 16.85 -52.36 -2.28
N TYR A 77 17.66 -51.55 -1.60
CA TYR A 77 19.13 -51.59 -1.69
C TYR A 77 19.78 -52.70 -0.85
N GLY A 78 19.00 -53.59 -0.23
CA GLY A 78 19.49 -54.77 0.48
C GLY A 78 19.83 -54.55 1.95
N LEU A 79 19.48 -53.39 2.53
CA LEU A 79 19.64 -53.14 3.97
C LEU A 79 18.55 -53.86 4.76
N LYS A 80 18.94 -54.92 5.48
CA LYS A 80 18.00 -55.74 6.27
C LYS A 80 17.49 -55.05 7.55
N LYS A 81 18.18 -54.01 8.03
CA LYS A 81 17.83 -53.21 9.21
C LYS A 81 18.31 -51.75 9.04
N PRO A 82 17.57 -50.91 8.30
CA PRO A 82 17.94 -49.51 8.16
C PRO A 82 17.83 -48.79 9.52
N SER A 83 18.83 -47.97 9.84
CA SER A 83 18.78 -47.04 10.96
C SER A 83 17.85 -45.88 10.60
N PRO A 84 16.89 -45.51 11.48
CA PRO A 84 16.00 -44.40 11.22
C PRO A 84 16.80 -43.09 11.11
N ILE A 85 16.40 -42.25 10.14
CA ILE A 85 16.98 -40.93 9.93
C ILE A 85 15.92 -39.91 10.27
N ARG A 86 16.26 -39.07 11.23
CA ARG A 86 15.45 -37.92 11.59
C ARG A 86 15.89 -36.76 10.69
N LEU A 87 15.03 -36.35 9.77
CA LEU A 87 15.25 -35.15 8.97
C LEU A 87 14.96 -33.94 9.86
N ASP A 88 15.98 -33.13 10.10
CA ASP A 88 15.85 -31.89 10.84
C ASP A 88 15.66 -30.69 9.88
N LYS A 89 15.44 -29.50 10.43
CA LYS A 89 15.24 -28.27 9.64
C LYS A 89 16.38 -27.96 8.67
N SER A 90 17.59 -28.52 8.87
CA SER A 90 18.75 -28.26 8.01
C SER A 90 18.61 -28.81 6.60
N ILE A 91 17.65 -29.72 6.37
CA ILE A 91 17.36 -30.30 5.05
C ILE A 91 16.43 -29.37 4.23
N PHE A 92 15.69 -28.49 4.91
CA PHE A 92 14.78 -27.55 4.26
C PHE A 92 15.45 -26.18 4.16
N VAL A 93 16.05 -25.90 3.00
CA VAL A 93 16.73 -24.63 2.71
C VAL A 93 15.74 -23.65 2.11
N LYS A 94 15.46 -22.54 2.78
CA LYS A 94 14.55 -21.50 2.25
C LYS A 94 14.99 -21.09 0.83
N LYS A 95 14.08 -21.18 -0.14
CA LYS A 95 14.33 -20.72 -1.51
C LYS A 95 14.65 -19.22 -1.45
N GLY A 96 15.62 -18.79 -2.26
CA GLY A 96 15.92 -17.36 -2.42
C GLY A 96 14.70 -16.60 -2.94
N LEU A 97 14.71 -15.28 -2.85
CA LEU A 97 13.60 -14.45 -3.30
C LEU A 97 13.38 -14.60 -4.81
N GLU A 98 12.27 -15.23 -5.20
CA GLU A 98 11.92 -15.39 -6.61
C GLU A 98 11.22 -14.13 -7.14
N LEU A 99 11.92 -13.40 -8.01
CA LEU A 99 11.41 -12.18 -8.65
C LEU A 99 11.33 -12.34 -10.16
N SER A 100 10.25 -11.83 -10.76
CA SER A 100 10.17 -11.69 -12.21
C SER A 100 11.23 -10.70 -12.73
N GLU A 101 11.64 -10.85 -13.99
CA GLU A 101 12.60 -9.92 -14.61
C GLU A 101 12.11 -8.47 -14.59
N ASN A 102 10.80 -8.26 -14.74
CA ASN A 102 10.20 -6.94 -14.61
C ASN A 102 10.30 -6.39 -13.19
N ALA A 103 10.04 -7.22 -12.17
CA ALA A 103 10.19 -6.81 -10.78
C ALA A 103 11.63 -6.42 -10.45
N LYS A 104 12.61 -7.23 -10.88
CA LYS A 104 14.06 -6.93 -10.72
C LYS A 104 14.41 -5.56 -11.33
N ARG A 105 14.02 -5.32 -12.58
CA ARG A 105 14.26 -4.03 -13.27
C ARG A 105 13.63 -2.84 -12.56
N VAL A 106 12.42 -3.00 -12.04
CA VAL A 106 11.71 -1.93 -11.29
C VAL A 106 12.43 -1.64 -9.97
N LEU A 107 12.83 -2.70 -9.24
CA LEU A 107 13.56 -2.58 -7.98
C LEU A 107 14.90 -1.86 -8.19
N GLU A 108 15.73 -2.31 -9.14
CA GLU A 108 17.01 -1.67 -9.48
C GLU A 108 16.86 -0.21 -9.89
N ARG A 109 15.81 0.10 -10.66
CA ARG A 109 15.60 1.47 -11.14
C ARG A 109 15.18 2.41 -10.01
N ARG A 110 14.25 1.98 -9.14
CA ARG A 110 13.53 2.90 -8.24
C ARG A 110 13.70 2.64 -6.74
N TYR A 111 13.93 1.42 -6.30
CA TYR A 111 13.80 1.04 -4.89
C TYR A 111 15.14 0.75 -4.21
N LEU A 112 16.03 0.03 -4.88
CA LEU A 112 17.30 -0.41 -4.30
C LEU A 112 18.23 0.78 -4.06
N LYS A 113 18.96 0.75 -2.94
CA LYS A 113 19.95 1.76 -2.58
C LYS A 113 21.04 1.85 -3.66
N LYS A 114 21.42 3.08 -3.96
CA LYS A 114 22.50 3.42 -4.89
C LYS A 114 23.60 4.19 -4.18
N ASP A 115 24.84 4.00 -4.63
CA ASP A 115 25.97 4.83 -4.21
C ASP A 115 25.93 6.23 -4.84
N SER A 116 26.91 7.08 -4.52
CA SER A 116 27.02 8.43 -5.07
C SER A 116 27.27 8.47 -6.59
N LYS A 117 27.66 7.34 -7.19
CA LYS A 117 27.84 7.18 -8.64
C LYS A 117 26.61 6.55 -9.32
N GLY A 118 25.53 6.32 -8.58
CA GLY A 118 24.28 5.75 -9.10
C GLY A 118 24.29 4.23 -9.27
N ARG A 119 25.34 3.52 -8.80
CA ARG A 119 25.42 2.06 -8.87
C ARG A 119 24.59 1.42 -7.77
N VAL A 120 23.83 0.39 -8.09
CA VAL A 120 23.04 -0.38 -7.11
C VAL A 120 23.98 -1.10 -6.16
N ILE A 121 23.78 -0.94 -4.85
CA ILE A 121 24.61 -1.52 -3.77
C ILE A 121 23.78 -2.31 -2.74
N GLU A 122 22.53 -2.59 -3.07
CA GLU A 122 21.58 -3.29 -2.19
C GLU A 122 20.84 -4.33 -3.03
N THR A 123 20.78 -5.56 -2.56
CA THR A 123 19.93 -6.61 -3.15
C THR A 123 18.48 -6.46 -2.70
N PRO A 124 17.50 -7.06 -3.40
CA PRO A 124 16.10 -7.10 -2.94
C PRO A 124 15.91 -7.62 -1.51
N GLU A 125 16.61 -8.69 -1.12
CA GLU A 125 16.58 -9.24 0.24
C GLU A 125 17.13 -8.24 1.25
N GLN A 126 18.24 -7.58 0.93
CA GLN A 126 18.81 -6.52 1.78
C GLN A 126 17.85 -5.33 1.93
N MET A 127 17.12 -4.97 0.85
CA MET A 127 16.08 -3.94 0.90
C MET A 127 14.96 -4.34 1.86
N PHE A 128 14.39 -5.54 1.72
CA PHE A 128 13.32 -6.01 2.62
C PHE A 128 13.80 -6.12 4.06
N ARG A 129 15.03 -6.59 4.29
CA ARG A 129 15.64 -6.67 5.62
C ARG A 129 15.81 -5.27 6.23
N ARG A 130 16.31 -4.30 5.46
CA ARG A 130 16.42 -2.90 5.89
C ARG A 130 15.06 -2.33 6.29
N VAL A 131 14.02 -2.58 5.50
CA VAL A 131 12.67 -2.09 5.78
C VAL A 131 12.15 -2.71 7.07
N ALA A 132 12.16 -4.04 7.18
CA ALA A 132 11.71 -4.76 8.38
C ALA A 132 12.44 -4.29 9.65
N HIS A 133 13.77 -4.22 9.59
CA HIS A 133 14.60 -3.75 10.69
C HIS A 133 14.26 -2.32 11.12
N HIS A 134 13.98 -1.43 10.17
CA HIS A 134 13.67 -0.04 10.48
C HIS A 134 12.30 0.12 11.15
N ILE A 135 11.28 -0.59 10.64
CA ILE A 135 9.92 -0.54 11.20
C ILE A 135 9.88 -1.16 12.60
N ALA A 136 10.51 -2.32 12.79
CA ALA A 136 10.58 -2.99 14.09
C ALA A 136 11.27 -2.18 15.20
N LYS A 137 11.95 -1.05 14.89
CA LYS A 137 12.47 -0.16 15.93
C LYS A 137 11.37 0.44 16.81
N ALA A 138 10.16 0.60 16.29
CA ALA A 138 9.01 1.06 17.06
C ALA A 138 8.66 0.08 18.21
N GLU A 139 8.87 -1.22 17.99
CA GLU A 139 8.56 -2.29 18.94
C GLU A 139 9.34 -2.22 20.26
N ARG A 140 10.45 -1.45 20.30
CA ARG A 140 11.19 -1.18 21.55
C ARG A 140 10.32 -0.52 22.63
N LYS A 141 9.22 0.12 22.25
CA LYS A 141 8.27 0.71 23.19
C LYS A 141 7.40 -0.34 23.91
N TYR A 142 7.33 -1.57 23.38
CA TYR A 142 6.33 -2.56 23.78
C TYR A 142 6.95 -3.89 24.26
N GLY A 143 8.26 -4.06 24.13
CA GLY A 143 8.94 -5.28 24.55
C GLY A 143 10.46 -5.13 24.59
N ASP A 144 11.12 -6.25 24.90
CA ASP A 144 12.57 -6.34 24.93
C ASP A 144 13.18 -6.52 23.52
N GLU A 145 14.51 -6.59 23.46
CA GLU A 145 15.22 -6.81 22.19
C GLU A 145 14.89 -8.17 21.54
N ALA A 146 14.43 -9.16 22.32
CA ALA A 146 13.97 -10.43 21.74
C ALA A 146 12.63 -10.25 21.01
N HIS A 147 11.71 -9.45 21.57
CA HIS A 147 10.47 -9.05 20.91
C HIS A 147 10.71 -8.29 19.61
N VAL A 148 11.60 -7.29 19.64
CA VAL A 148 11.98 -6.51 18.45
C VAL A 148 12.50 -7.41 17.34
N ARG A 149 13.40 -8.36 17.67
CA ARG A 149 13.92 -9.32 16.68
C ARG A 149 12.84 -10.23 16.11
N ARG A 150 11.90 -10.71 16.94
CA ARG A 150 10.77 -11.51 16.45
C ARG A 150 9.91 -10.73 15.46
N MET A 151 9.56 -9.49 15.78
CA MET A 151 8.76 -8.63 14.90
C MET A 151 9.50 -8.30 13.61
N GLU A 152 10.81 -8.03 13.67
CA GLU A 152 11.65 -7.85 12.48
C GLU A 152 11.59 -9.07 11.55
N GLU A 153 11.74 -10.29 12.07
CA GLU A 153 11.63 -11.50 11.25
C GLU A 153 10.23 -11.64 10.65
N ILE A 154 9.16 -11.47 11.43
CA ILE A 154 7.78 -11.54 10.93
C ILE A 154 7.56 -10.57 9.77
N PHE A 155 7.99 -9.30 9.92
CA PHE A 155 7.86 -8.29 8.87
C PHE A 155 8.67 -8.64 7.62
N TYR A 156 9.89 -9.16 7.81
CA TYR A 156 10.73 -9.60 6.70
C TYR A 156 10.11 -10.78 5.93
N GLU A 157 9.55 -11.75 6.64
CA GLU A 157 8.94 -12.94 6.05
C GLU A 157 7.69 -12.59 5.24
N MET A 158 6.79 -11.77 5.79
CA MET A 158 5.58 -11.38 5.06
C MET A 158 5.87 -10.65 3.75
N MET A 159 6.90 -9.80 3.75
CA MET A 159 7.33 -9.09 2.53
C MET A 159 8.02 -10.02 1.53
N THR A 160 8.88 -10.91 1.98
CA THR A 160 9.63 -11.82 1.08
C THR A 160 8.79 -12.97 0.55
N GLN A 161 7.72 -13.37 1.24
CA GLN A 161 6.69 -14.28 0.74
C GLN A 161 5.63 -13.57 -0.12
N PHE A 162 5.73 -12.25 -0.27
CA PHE A 162 4.74 -11.39 -0.93
C PHE A 162 3.31 -11.53 -0.40
N ARG A 163 3.15 -11.92 0.87
CA ARG A 163 1.85 -11.94 1.58
C ARG A 163 1.38 -10.53 1.88
N PHE A 164 2.31 -9.62 2.17
CA PHE A 164 2.06 -8.20 2.38
C PHE A 164 3.19 -7.37 1.77
N LEU A 165 2.86 -6.22 1.17
CA LEU A 165 3.85 -5.21 0.80
C LEU A 165 3.41 -3.83 1.28
N PRO A 166 4.30 -3.05 1.92
CA PRO A 166 4.00 -1.66 2.22
C PRO A 166 4.08 -0.82 0.94
N ASN A 167 3.58 0.41 1.02
CA ASN A 167 3.66 1.37 -0.06
C ASN A 167 5.09 1.67 -0.53
N SER A 168 5.21 2.27 -1.72
CA SER A 168 6.52 2.56 -2.30
C SER A 168 7.42 3.45 -1.43
N PRO A 169 6.94 4.54 -0.80
CA PRO A 169 7.79 5.37 0.05
C PRO A 169 8.41 4.59 1.22
N THR A 170 7.67 3.67 1.85
CA THR A 170 8.22 2.81 2.91
C THR A 170 9.39 1.97 2.39
N LEU A 171 9.20 1.25 1.27
CA LEU A 171 10.28 0.46 0.65
C LEU A 171 11.49 1.32 0.26
N MET A 172 11.23 2.49 -0.29
CA MET A 172 12.24 3.41 -0.81
C MET A 172 13.02 4.11 0.31
N ASN A 173 12.40 4.46 1.44
CA ASN A 173 12.93 5.43 2.41
C ASN A 173 13.21 4.87 3.81
N ALA A 174 12.64 3.72 4.20
CA ALA A 174 12.89 3.14 5.52
C ALA A 174 14.39 2.93 5.78
N GLY A 175 14.91 3.44 6.90
CA GLY A 175 16.34 3.34 7.23
C GLY A 175 17.26 4.20 6.35
N ARG A 176 16.73 5.17 5.60
CA ARG A 176 17.52 6.14 4.81
C ARG A 176 17.35 7.57 5.33
N LYS A 177 18.19 8.49 4.82
CA LYS A 177 18.25 9.89 5.27
C LYS A 177 16.90 10.63 5.18
N LEU A 178 16.14 10.42 4.08
CA LEU A 178 14.85 11.08 3.87
C LEU A 178 13.81 10.62 4.91
N GLY A 179 13.66 9.30 5.08
CA GLY A 179 12.86 8.70 6.16
C GLY A 179 11.35 8.98 6.11
N GLN A 180 10.80 9.61 5.07
CA GLN A 180 9.36 9.78 4.90
C GLN A 180 8.74 8.48 4.37
N LEU A 181 7.84 7.87 5.15
CA LEU A 181 7.24 6.57 4.82
C LEU A 181 5.79 6.69 4.34
N ALA A 182 5.11 7.80 4.67
CA ALA A 182 3.79 8.12 4.15
C ALA A 182 3.83 8.56 2.68
N ALA A 183 2.78 8.21 1.92
CA ALA A 183 2.72 8.43 0.47
C ALA A 183 2.07 9.74 0.05
N CYS A 184 1.04 10.15 0.78
CA CYS A 184 0.15 11.25 0.44
C CYS A 184 -0.34 11.93 1.72
N PHE A 185 -0.79 13.17 1.59
CA PHE A 185 -1.21 14.02 2.69
C PHE A 185 -2.42 14.86 2.27
N VAL A 186 -3.29 15.25 3.19
CA VAL A 186 -4.35 16.24 2.91
C VAL A 186 -4.00 17.54 3.62
N LEU A 187 -4.09 18.66 2.89
CA LEU A 187 -3.80 20.00 3.42
C LEU A 187 -5.05 20.88 3.36
N PRO A 188 -5.30 21.71 4.39
CA PRO A 188 -6.36 22.69 4.35
C PRO A 188 -6.01 23.83 3.38
N VAL A 189 -7.04 24.44 2.79
CA VAL A 189 -6.90 25.69 2.01
C VAL A 189 -7.87 26.71 2.60
N GLU A 190 -7.35 27.62 3.42
CA GLU A 190 -8.16 28.65 4.06
C GLU A 190 -8.46 29.82 3.11
N ASP A 191 -9.58 30.51 3.29
CA ASP A 191 -10.01 31.67 2.47
C ASP A 191 -9.26 32.97 2.81
N SER A 192 -7.93 32.91 2.73
CA SER A 192 -7.02 34.05 2.86
C SER A 192 -5.80 33.86 1.97
N MET A 193 -5.12 34.96 1.61
CA MET A 193 -3.89 34.86 0.82
C MET A 193 -2.80 34.10 1.57
N GLU A 194 -2.68 34.34 2.87
CA GLU A 194 -1.77 33.65 3.76
C GLU A 194 -2.08 32.14 3.78
N GLY A 195 -3.34 31.76 3.99
CA GLY A 195 -3.75 30.36 4.03
C GLY A 195 -3.54 29.62 2.71
N ILE A 196 -3.87 30.25 1.58
CA ILE A 196 -3.65 29.71 0.24
C ILE A 196 -2.15 29.46 -0.01
N PHE A 197 -1.30 30.44 0.30
CA PHE A 197 0.14 30.34 0.03
C PHE A 197 0.87 29.48 1.07
N ASP A 198 0.38 29.36 2.29
CA ASP A 198 0.86 28.39 3.28
C ASP A 198 0.56 26.95 2.84
N ALA A 199 -0.66 26.69 2.36
CA ALA A 199 -1.00 25.39 1.78
C ALA A 199 -0.11 25.05 0.57
N LEU A 200 0.16 26.02 -0.30
CA LEU A 200 1.06 25.86 -1.44
C LEU A 200 2.50 25.56 -1.02
N LYS A 201 3.03 26.31 -0.04
CA LYS A 201 4.37 26.09 0.54
C LYS A 201 4.48 24.69 1.15
N ASN A 202 3.48 24.29 1.94
CA ASN A 202 3.41 22.98 2.57
C ASN A 202 3.37 21.86 1.52
N ALA A 203 2.58 22.04 0.46
CA ALA A 203 2.53 21.11 -0.67
C ALA A 203 3.89 20.96 -1.36
N ALA A 204 4.60 22.07 -1.61
CA ALA A 204 5.93 22.04 -2.20
C ALA A 204 6.95 21.27 -1.34
N LEU A 205 6.89 21.40 -0.02
CA LEU A 205 7.74 20.63 0.91
C LEU A 205 7.42 19.13 0.87
N ILE A 206 6.14 18.76 0.80
CA ILE A 206 5.69 17.37 0.67
C ILE A 206 6.08 16.77 -0.69
N HIS A 207 5.95 17.52 -1.78
CA HIS A 207 6.32 17.06 -3.12
C HIS A 207 7.83 16.88 -3.25
N LYS A 208 8.63 17.74 -2.61
CA LYS A 208 10.10 17.62 -2.54
C LYS A 208 10.54 16.28 -1.95
N SER A 209 9.80 15.74 -0.99
CA SER A 209 10.04 14.42 -0.40
C SER A 209 9.32 13.27 -1.13
N GLY A 210 8.63 13.55 -2.24
CA GLY A 210 7.96 12.57 -3.09
C GLY A 210 6.54 12.21 -2.64
N GLY A 211 5.94 12.97 -1.72
CA GLY A 211 4.54 12.81 -1.33
C GLY A 211 3.57 13.40 -2.37
N GLY A 212 2.35 12.89 -2.42
CA GLY A 212 1.22 13.55 -3.09
C GLY A 212 0.36 14.35 -2.11
N THR A 213 -0.51 15.21 -2.60
CA THR A 213 -1.34 16.09 -1.74
C THR A 213 -2.80 16.13 -2.17
N GLY A 214 -3.73 16.17 -1.22
CA GLY A 214 -5.13 16.45 -1.46
C GLY A 214 -5.55 17.78 -0.87
N PHE A 215 -6.47 18.46 -1.54
CA PHE A 215 -6.98 19.76 -1.15
C PHE A 215 -8.50 19.82 -1.32
N SER A 216 -9.19 20.45 -0.37
CA SER A 216 -10.53 20.99 -0.59
C SER A 216 -10.38 22.47 -0.91
N PHE A 217 -10.92 22.90 -2.04
CA PHE A 217 -11.00 24.33 -2.39
C PHE A 217 -12.38 24.92 -2.03
N SER A 218 -13.22 24.15 -1.35
CA SER A 218 -14.62 24.48 -1.08
C SER A 218 -14.79 25.65 -0.11
N ARG A 219 -13.77 25.95 0.70
CA ARG A 219 -13.77 27.10 1.61
C ARG A 219 -13.50 28.42 0.90
N LEU A 220 -12.86 28.38 -0.27
CA LEU A 220 -12.46 29.59 -0.97
C LEU A 220 -13.69 30.33 -1.47
N ARG A 221 -13.69 31.65 -1.31
CA ARG A 221 -14.80 32.48 -1.79
C ARG A 221 -15.00 32.36 -3.31
N PRO A 222 -16.24 32.53 -3.79
CA PRO A 222 -16.53 32.49 -5.22
C PRO A 222 -15.82 33.59 -5.99
N LYS A 223 -15.60 33.33 -7.28
CA LYS A 223 -15.17 34.35 -8.25
C LYS A 223 -16.07 35.58 -8.20
N ASN A 224 -15.48 36.74 -8.43
CA ASN A 224 -16.13 38.05 -8.35
C ASN A 224 -16.56 38.48 -6.93
N SER A 225 -16.29 37.68 -5.89
CA SER A 225 -16.48 38.11 -4.50
C SER A 225 -15.60 39.31 -4.17
N ARG A 226 -16.12 40.26 -3.40
CA ARG A 226 -15.35 41.43 -2.95
C ARG A 226 -14.16 41.01 -2.08
N VAL A 227 -12.98 41.60 -2.33
CA VAL A 227 -11.74 41.36 -1.57
C VAL A 227 -11.24 42.67 -0.97
N GLY A 228 -11.00 42.66 0.35
CA GLY A 228 -10.40 43.76 1.09
C GLY A 228 -11.18 45.08 1.03
N THR A 229 -10.50 46.16 1.43
CA THR A 229 -11.00 47.55 1.39
C THR A 229 -10.76 48.22 0.03
N THR A 230 -9.87 47.65 -0.81
CA THR A 230 -9.43 48.21 -2.09
C THR A 230 -10.41 48.04 -3.25
N GLY A 231 -11.54 47.34 -3.03
CA GLY A 231 -12.59 47.17 -4.04
C GLY A 231 -12.28 46.14 -5.13
N GLY A 232 -11.22 45.33 -4.94
CA GLY A 232 -10.88 44.24 -5.86
C GLY A 232 -11.89 43.08 -5.82
N VAL A 233 -11.84 42.25 -6.87
CA VAL A 233 -12.68 41.05 -7.02
C VAL A 233 -11.83 39.78 -6.95
N ALA A 234 -12.38 38.73 -6.34
CA ALA A 234 -11.73 37.43 -6.20
C ALA A 234 -11.71 36.68 -7.54
N SER A 235 -10.66 35.91 -7.78
CA SER A 235 -10.51 35.09 -8.99
C SER A 235 -11.15 33.70 -8.89
N GLY A 236 -11.59 33.29 -7.70
CA GLY A 236 -12.25 32.00 -7.44
C GLY A 236 -11.27 30.81 -7.30
N PRO A 237 -11.77 29.64 -6.89
CA PRO A 237 -10.95 28.48 -6.55
C PRO A 237 -10.17 27.93 -7.75
N VAL A 238 -10.78 27.86 -8.94
CA VAL A 238 -10.15 27.33 -10.15
C VAL A 238 -8.91 28.15 -10.54
N SER A 239 -8.93 29.48 -10.33
CA SER A 239 -7.76 30.32 -10.59
C SER A 239 -6.60 29.99 -9.64
N PHE A 240 -6.87 29.77 -8.35
CA PHE A 240 -5.81 29.41 -7.39
C PHE A 240 -5.28 28.00 -7.65
N MET A 241 -6.11 27.06 -8.09
CA MET A 241 -5.64 25.73 -8.50
C MET A 241 -4.57 25.79 -9.60
N LYS A 242 -4.64 26.78 -10.51
CA LYS A 242 -3.58 26.98 -11.53
C LYS A 242 -2.23 27.29 -10.91
N ILE A 243 -2.18 28.04 -9.80
CA ILE A 243 -0.94 28.34 -9.07
C ILE A 243 -0.36 27.05 -8.46
N PHE A 244 -1.21 26.24 -7.82
CA PHE A 244 -0.81 24.94 -7.28
C PHE A 244 -0.30 23.99 -8.37
N ASN A 245 -0.98 23.96 -9.51
CA ASN A 245 -0.57 23.16 -10.65
C ASN A 245 0.83 23.56 -11.14
N THR A 246 1.07 24.85 -11.35
CA THR A 246 2.36 25.37 -11.81
C THR A 246 3.47 25.09 -10.81
N ALA A 247 3.24 25.32 -9.51
CA ALA A 247 4.23 25.00 -8.48
C ALA A 247 4.60 23.51 -8.48
N THR A 248 3.60 22.63 -8.61
CA THR A 248 3.81 21.19 -8.70
C THR A 248 4.68 20.81 -9.90
N GLU A 249 4.50 21.48 -11.05
CA GLU A 249 5.31 21.27 -12.24
C GLU A 249 6.78 21.64 -12.05
N GLN A 250 7.06 22.73 -11.32
CA GLN A 250 8.43 23.17 -11.04
C GLN A 250 9.12 22.25 -10.01
N VAL A 251 8.42 21.81 -8.97
CA VAL A 251 8.98 20.91 -7.94
C VAL A 251 9.29 19.51 -8.51
N LYS A 252 8.55 19.06 -9.53
CA LYS A 252 8.76 17.77 -10.22
C LYS A 252 10.18 17.57 -10.76
N GLN A 253 10.93 18.64 -11.05
CA GLN A 253 12.24 18.55 -11.69
C GLN A 253 13.34 17.97 -10.77
N GLY A 254 13.12 17.85 -9.45
CA GLY A 254 14.14 17.43 -8.48
C GLY A 254 14.00 16.03 -7.87
N GLY A 255 12.91 15.28 -8.13
CA GLY A 255 12.57 14.05 -7.40
C GLY A 255 12.39 12.79 -8.26
N THR A 256 12.53 11.60 -7.66
CA THR A 256 12.29 10.30 -8.33
C THR A 256 10.80 9.98 -8.58
N ARG A 257 9.87 10.70 -7.93
CA ARG A 257 8.41 10.57 -8.07
C ARG A 257 7.80 11.91 -8.46
N ARG A 258 6.80 11.89 -9.34
CA ARG A 258 6.03 13.09 -9.72
C ARG A 258 5.06 13.44 -8.59
N GLY A 259 5.06 14.70 -8.15
CA GLY A 259 3.99 15.23 -7.30
C GLY A 259 2.64 15.15 -8.02
N ALA A 260 1.60 14.80 -7.28
CA ALA A 260 0.23 14.68 -7.78
C ALA A 260 -0.72 15.31 -6.75
N ASN A 261 -1.77 15.96 -7.25
CA ASN A 261 -2.73 16.65 -6.43
C ASN A 261 -4.14 16.05 -6.61
N MET A 262 -4.90 15.93 -5.53
CA MET A 262 -6.37 15.88 -5.56
C MET A 262 -6.90 17.30 -5.34
N GLY A 263 -7.82 17.75 -6.19
CA GLY A 263 -8.59 18.97 -5.97
C GLY A 263 -10.07 18.62 -5.83
N ILE A 264 -10.67 18.98 -4.71
CA ILE A 264 -12.10 18.76 -4.48
C ILE A 264 -12.83 20.10 -4.31
N LEU A 265 -14.00 20.19 -4.92
CA LEU A 265 -14.95 21.29 -4.73
C LEU A 265 -16.33 20.70 -4.43
N ARG A 266 -17.01 21.23 -3.42
CA ARG A 266 -18.40 20.84 -3.12
C ARG A 266 -19.35 21.24 -4.25
N VAL A 267 -20.35 20.41 -4.49
CA VAL A 267 -21.33 20.59 -5.57
C VAL A 267 -22.20 21.85 -5.39
N ASP A 268 -22.37 22.30 -4.14
CA ASP A 268 -23.10 23.51 -3.76
C ASP A 268 -22.25 24.80 -3.84
N HIS A 269 -20.98 24.70 -4.24
CA HIS A 269 -20.14 25.88 -4.41
C HIS A 269 -20.55 26.68 -5.68
N PRO A 270 -20.64 28.04 -5.63
CA PRO A 270 -21.10 28.83 -6.78
C PRO A 270 -20.27 28.68 -8.06
N ASP A 271 -18.98 28.38 -7.93
CA ASP A 271 -18.07 28.15 -9.08
C ASP A 271 -18.05 26.69 -9.57
N ILE A 272 -19.01 25.84 -9.17
CA ILE A 272 -19.02 24.41 -9.50
C ILE A 272 -18.98 24.13 -11.00
N MET A 273 -19.71 24.89 -11.82
CA MET A 273 -19.72 24.68 -13.28
C MET A 273 -18.38 25.05 -13.92
N GLU A 274 -17.69 26.08 -13.42
CA GLU A 274 -16.33 26.41 -13.87
C GLU A 274 -15.36 25.27 -13.51
N PHE A 275 -15.51 24.71 -12.30
CA PHE A 275 -14.70 23.58 -11.84
C PHE A 275 -14.94 22.29 -12.65
N ILE A 276 -16.18 21.93 -12.93
CA ILE A 276 -16.53 20.74 -13.74
C ILE A 276 -15.88 20.82 -15.14
N HIS A 277 -15.85 22.00 -15.75
CA HIS A 277 -15.29 22.20 -17.08
C HIS A 277 -13.81 22.62 -17.10
N CYS A 278 -13.14 22.79 -15.95
CA CYS A 278 -11.81 23.38 -15.88
C CYS A 278 -10.72 22.57 -16.63
N LYS A 279 -10.95 21.28 -16.85
CA LYS A 279 -10.04 20.38 -17.57
C LYS A 279 -10.50 20.01 -18.98
N LYS A 280 -11.60 20.58 -19.50
CA LYS A 280 -12.19 20.19 -20.80
C LYS A 280 -11.20 20.15 -21.96
N ASN A 281 -10.23 21.08 -21.99
CA ASN A 281 -9.26 21.19 -23.08
C ASN A 281 -7.97 20.38 -22.87
N ASN A 282 -7.82 19.65 -21.76
CA ASN A 282 -6.63 18.83 -21.43
C ASN A 282 -5.28 19.57 -21.52
N ARG A 283 -5.28 20.90 -21.34
CA ARG A 283 -4.08 21.76 -21.42
C ARG A 283 -3.66 22.36 -20.09
N GLU A 284 -4.58 22.44 -19.14
CA GLU A 284 -4.38 23.05 -17.83
C GLU A 284 -4.65 22.03 -16.72
N LEU A 285 -4.10 22.25 -15.53
CA LEU A 285 -4.35 21.41 -14.34
C LEU A 285 -3.95 19.93 -14.52
N ASN A 286 -2.95 19.65 -15.36
CA ASN A 286 -2.44 18.30 -15.63
C ASN A 286 -1.82 17.61 -14.40
N ASN A 287 -1.54 18.38 -13.33
CA ASN A 287 -1.01 17.85 -12.07
C ASN A 287 -2.11 17.56 -11.04
N PHE A 288 -3.38 17.80 -11.40
CA PHE A 288 -4.55 17.52 -10.58
C PHE A 288 -5.35 16.36 -11.15
N ASN A 289 -5.74 15.44 -10.29
CA ASN A 289 -7.03 14.77 -10.38
C ASN A 289 -8.06 15.68 -9.71
N ILE A 290 -9.26 15.78 -10.26
CA ILE A 290 -10.32 16.59 -9.67
C ILE A 290 -11.54 15.74 -9.36
N SER A 291 -12.24 16.05 -8.28
CA SER A 291 -13.49 15.37 -7.93
C SER A 291 -14.48 16.36 -7.34
N VAL A 292 -15.76 16.12 -7.58
CA VAL A 292 -16.83 16.91 -6.98
C VAL A 292 -17.33 16.20 -5.73
N ALA A 293 -17.33 16.92 -4.62
CA ALA A 293 -17.93 16.47 -3.37
C ALA A 293 -19.45 16.66 -3.47
N VAL A 294 -20.16 15.57 -3.79
CA VAL A 294 -21.63 15.58 -3.88
C VAL A 294 -22.26 15.31 -2.52
N THR A 295 -23.34 16.02 -2.25
CA THR A 295 -24.14 15.90 -1.03
C THR A 295 -25.36 15.01 -1.27
N ASP A 296 -25.92 14.47 -0.20
CA ASP A 296 -27.18 13.73 -0.22
C ASP A 296 -28.31 14.64 -0.75
N ALA A 297 -28.31 15.92 -0.38
CA ALA A 297 -29.29 16.90 -0.87
C ALA A 297 -29.23 17.08 -2.40
N PHE A 298 -28.04 17.19 -2.98
CA PHE A 298 -27.85 17.25 -4.43
C PHE A 298 -28.33 15.97 -5.10
N MET A 299 -27.94 14.80 -4.58
CA MET A 299 -28.33 13.52 -5.17
C MET A 299 -29.85 13.27 -5.11
N GLU A 300 -30.52 13.74 -4.05
CA GLU A 300 -31.99 13.73 -3.98
C GLU A 300 -32.62 14.69 -4.99
N ALA A 301 -32.05 15.89 -5.20
CA ALA A 301 -32.50 16.82 -6.24
C ALA A 301 -32.33 16.22 -7.66
N VAL A 302 -31.24 15.51 -7.93
CA VAL A 302 -31.03 14.77 -9.19
C VAL A 302 -32.13 13.72 -9.41
N LYS A 303 -32.47 12.93 -8.39
CA LYS A 303 -33.52 11.91 -8.48
C LYS A 303 -34.90 12.50 -8.74
N LYS A 304 -35.19 13.65 -8.12
CA LYS A 304 -36.48 14.34 -8.21
C LYS A 304 -36.59 15.28 -9.40
N ASP A 305 -35.49 15.49 -10.12
CA ASP A 305 -35.40 16.44 -11.23
C ASP A 305 -35.74 17.88 -10.81
N THR A 306 -35.17 18.31 -9.69
CA THR A 306 -35.37 19.66 -9.13
C THR A 306 -34.08 20.46 -9.11
N ASP A 307 -34.21 21.74 -8.84
CA ASP A 307 -33.05 22.61 -8.59
C ASP A 307 -32.49 22.37 -7.18
N TYR A 308 -31.26 22.84 -6.96
CA TYR A 308 -30.58 22.82 -5.66
C TYR A 308 -29.84 24.13 -5.41
N ASP A 309 -29.64 24.46 -4.13
CA ASP A 309 -29.06 25.74 -3.71
C ASP A 309 -27.55 25.80 -3.90
N LEU A 310 -27.05 26.95 -4.37
CA LEU A 310 -25.64 27.32 -4.31
C LEU A 310 -25.38 28.14 -3.04
N ILE A 311 -24.35 27.76 -2.29
CA ILE A 311 -24.05 28.29 -0.95
C ILE A 311 -22.71 29.02 -0.97
N ASP A 312 -22.69 30.28 -0.53
CA ASP A 312 -21.43 31.01 -0.35
C ASP A 312 -20.69 30.48 0.90
N PRO A 313 -19.47 29.94 0.76
CA PRO A 313 -18.76 29.33 1.88
C PRO A 313 -18.36 30.33 2.97
N ARG A 314 -18.41 31.65 2.71
CA ARG A 314 -18.02 32.67 3.69
C ARG A 314 -19.06 32.87 4.79
N ASP A 315 -20.34 32.78 4.45
CA ASP A 315 -21.44 33.05 5.39
C ASP A 315 -22.56 32.00 5.38
N GLY A 316 -22.43 30.96 4.55
CA GLY A 316 -23.36 29.84 4.48
C GLY A 316 -24.71 30.18 3.86
N LYS A 317 -24.84 31.35 3.19
CA LYS A 317 -26.12 31.77 2.61
C LYS A 317 -26.30 31.26 1.19
N LYS A 318 -27.56 31.01 0.83
CA LYS A 318 -27.97 30.79 -0.56
C LYS A 318 -27.68 32.04 -1.38
N VAL A 319 -26.93 31.88 -2.47
CA VAL A 319 -26.59 32.95 -3.44
C VAL A 319 -27.11 32.67 -4.84
N GLY A 320 -27.63 31.47 -5.08
CA GLY A 320 -28.21 31.07 -6.35
C GLY A 320 -28.76 29.65 -6.28
N GLU A 321 -29.16 29.13 -7.43
CA GLU A 321 -29.59 27.75 -7.60
C GLU A 321 -29.21 27.25 -9.00
N LEU A 322 -29.05 25.95 -9.15
CA LEU A 322 -28.83 25.29 -10.43
C LEU A 322 -29.76 24.09 -10.57
N ASN A 323 -30.06 23.73 -11.81
CA ASN A 323 -30.76 22.49 -12.10
C ASN A 323 -29.86 21.28 -11.82
N ALA A 324 -30.29 20.40 -10.91
CA ALA A 324 -29.45 19.30 -10.46
C ALA A 324 -29.16 18.28 -11.57
N ARG A 325 -30.13 18.03 -12.46
CA ARG A 325 -29.93 17.13 -13.61
C ARG A 325 -28.88 17.68 -14.56
N ASP A 326 -28.91 18.97 -14.87
CA ASP A 326 -27.94 19.59 -15.77
C ASP A 326 -26.52 19.50 -15.23
N VAL A 327 -26.33 19.79 -13.93
CA VAL A 327 -25.03 19.66 -13.27
C VAL A 327 -24.56 18.21 -13.25
N TYR A 328 -25.44 17.27 -12.92
CA TYR A 328 -25.12 15.83 -12.93
C TYR A 328 -24.74 15.33 -14.34
N MET A 329 -25.46 15.76 -15.37
CA MET A 329 -25.14 15.42 -16.75
C MET A 329 -23.82 16.05 -17.20
N ALA A 330 -23.47 17.23 -16.72
CA ALA A 330 -22.15 17.83 -16.96
C ALA A 330 -21.03 16.99 -16.34
N LEU A 331 -21.20 16.52 -15.09
CA LEU A 331 -20.25 15.59 -14.44
C LEU A 331 -20.03 14.32 -15.28
N VAL A 332 -21.14 13.66 -15.66
CA VAL A 332 -21.08 12.41 -16.44
C VAL A 332 -20.40 12.62 -17.78
N ARG A 333 -20.75 13.70 -18.50
CA ARG A 333 -20.15 14.00 -19.81
C ARG A 333 -18.65 14.28 -19.69
N GLN A 334 -18.23 15.11 -18.75
CA GLN A 334 -16.81 15.42 -18.58
C GLN A 334 -16.00 14.18 -18.16
N ALA A 335 -16.51 13.40 -17.21
CA ALA A 335 -15.87 12.14 -16.80
C ALA A 335 -15.74 11.15 -17.96
N TRP A 336 -16.73 11.08 -18.86
CA TRP A 336 -16.65 10.27 -20.07
C TRP A 336 -15.62 10.83 -21.09
N GLU A 337 -15.54 12.15 -21.26
CA GLU A 337 -14.64 12.78 -22.23
C GLU A 337 -13.16 12.68 -21.84
N ASN A 338 -12.82 12.84 -20.56
CA ASN A 338 -11.41 12.92 -20.14
C ASN A 338 -11.07 12.24 -18.80
N GLY A 339 -12.01 11.54 -18.16
CA GLY A 339 -11.81 10.85 -16.89
C GLY A 339 -11.93 11.73 -15.65
N ASP A 340 -12.25 13.02 -15.79
CA ASP A 340 -12.44 13.98 -14.70
C ASP A 340 -13.72 14.82 -14.90
N PRO A 341 -14.41 15.27 -13.84
CA PRO A 341 -14.11 15.00 -12.44
C PRO A 341 -14.64 13.63 -11.98
N GLY A 342 -13.98 13.06 -10.96
CA GLY A 342 -14.57 12.00 -10.13
C GLY A 342 -15.68 12.53 -9.21
N ILE A 343 -16.33 11.64 -8.48
CA ILE A 343 -17.36 11.98 -7.49
C ILE A 343 -16.95 11.44 -6.11
N VAL A 344 -17.08 12.28 -5.09
CA VAL A 344 -16.92 11.91 -3.69
C VAL A 344 -18.25 12.16 -2.97
N PHE A 345 -18.85 11.12 -2.40
CA PHE A 345 -20.07 11.25 -1.59
C PHE A 345 -19.72 11.77 -0.19
N ILE A 346 -19.63 13.09 -0.04
CA ILE A 346 -18.99 13.72 1.13
C ILE A 346 -19.80 13.54 2.42
N ASP A 347 -21.13 13.52 2.31
CA ASP A 347 -22.01 13.31 3.45
C ASP A 347 -21.88 11.88 3.98
N ARG A 348 -21.70 10.90 3.09
CA ARG A 348 -21.41 9.50 3.47
C ARG A 348 -20.06 9.38 4.16
N VAL A 349 -19.02 10.00 3.59
CA VAL A 349 -17.66 10.02 4.17
C VAL A 349 -17.70 10.57 5.60
N ASN A 350 -18.40 11.68 5.83
CA ASN A 350 -18.46 12.29 7.16
C ASN A 350 -19.40 11.57 8.13
N LYS A 351 -20.47 10.93 7.64
CA LYS A 351 -21.32 10.06 8.46
C LYS A 351 -20.54 8.90 9.08
N ASP A 352 -19.60 8.33 8.32
CA ASP A 352 -18.79 7.20 8.74
C ASP A 352 -17.38 7.63 9.21
N ASN A 353 -17.16 8.93 9.45
CA ASN A 353 -15.91 9.45 9.98
C ASN A 353 -15.70 8.94 11.42
N PRO A 354 -14.62 8.18 11.71
CA PRO A 354 -14.39 7.61 13.03
C PRO A 354 -13.94 8.64 14.07
N THR A 355 -13.58 9.85 13.64
CA THR A 355 -13.07 10.93 14.52
C THR A 355 -13.76 12.26 14.21
N PRO A 356 -15.10 12.36 14.33
CA PRO A 356 -15.85 13.56 13.94
C PRO A 356 -15.52 14.77 14.81
N GLU A 357 -15.12 14.55 16.07
CA GLU A 357 -14.73 15.61 17.01
C GLU A 357 -13.44 16.34 16.60
N LEU A 358 -12.60 15.72 15.76
CA LEU A 358 -11.38 16.35 15.24
C LEU A 358 -11.62 17.27 14.04
N GLY A 359 -12.78 17.14 13.38
CA GLY A 359 -13.15 17.94 12.23
C GLY A 359 -13.89 17.16 11.14
N GLU A 360 -14.31 17.90 10.11
CA GLU A 360 -14.93 17.36 8.92
C GLU A 360 -13.87 16.95 7.88
N ILE A 361 -14.08 15.81 7.24
CA ILE A 361 -13.29 15.38 6.09
C ILE A 361 -13.82 16.09 4.86
N GLU A 362 -12.98 16.91 4.23
CA GLU A 362 -13.36 17.69 3.05
C GLU A 362 -12.65 17.24 1.76
N SER A 363 -11.66 16.35 1.89
CA SER A 363 -10.85 15.91 0.76
C SER A 363 -10.35 14.47 0.95
N THR A 364 -9.72 13.96 -0.09
CA THR A 364 -9.04 12.66 -0.11
C THR A 364 -7.60 12.86 -0.54
N ASN A 365 -6.79 11.82 -0.39
CA ASN A 365 -5.52 11.74 -1.09
C ASN A 365 -5.70 11.73 -2.64
N PRO A 366 -4.61 11.92 -3.43
CA PRO A 366 -4.64 11.92 -4.90
C PRO A 366 -5.33 10.73 -5.58
N CYS A 367 -5.37 9.57 -4.93
CA CYS A 367 -5.91 8.34 -5.50
C CYS A 367 -7.39 8.10 -5.12
N GLY A 368 -7.97 8.92 -4.22
CA GLY A 368 -9.40 8.89 -3.88
C GLY A 368 -9.81 7.83 -2.85
N GLU A 369 -8.91 6.93 -2.47
CA GLU A 369 -9.20 5.78 -1.58
C GLU A 369 -9.13 6.12 -0.09
N GLN A 370 -8.46 7.21 0.30
CA GLN A 370 -8.38 7.64 1.68
C GLN A 370 -8.95 9.04 1.87
N PRO A 371 -10.19 9.15 2.36
CA PRO A 371 -10.70 10.37 2.96
C PRO A 371 -9.92 10.69 4.24
N LEU A 372 -9.39 11.92 4.31
CA LEU A 372 -8.50 12.34 5.37
C LEU A 372 -8.86 13.75 5.86
N LEU A 373 -8.69 13.96 7.17
CA LEU A 373 -8.74 15.28 7.78
C LEU A 373 -7.51 16.10 7.34
N PRO A 374 -7.58 17.45 7.45
CA PRO A 374 -6.42 18.30 7.28
C PRO A 374 -5.21 17.86 8.10
N MET A 375 -4.02 17.89 7.49
CA MET A 375 -2.73 17.49 8.05
C MET A 375 -2.58 15.99 8.35
N GLU A 376 -3.48 15.13 7.89
CA GLU A 376 -3.28 13.68 7.98
C GLU A 376 -2.44 13.12 6.82
N ALA A 377 -2.00 11.87 6.98
CA ALA A 377 -1.10 11.18 6.06
C ALA A 377 -1.56 9.76 5.74
N CYS A 378 -1.26 9.30 4.54
CA CYS A 378 -1.53 7.94 4.09
C CYS A 378 -0.36 7.00 4.43
N ASN A 379 -0.49 6.25 5.53
CA ASN A 379 0.39 5.12 5.86
C ASN A 379 -0.22 3.84 5.28
N LEU A 380 0.27 3.39 4.12
CA LEU A 380 -0.41 2.41 3.28
C LEU A 380 0.38 1.10 3.14
N GLY A 381 -0.35 0.00 2.99
CA GLY A 381 0.17 -1.30 2.57
C GLY A 381 -0.93 -2.16 1.96
N SER A 382 -0.57 -3.29 1.37
CA SER A 382 -1.54 -4.17 0.70
C SER A 382 -1.24 -5.64 0.96
N VAL A 383 -2.28 -6.40 1.29
CA VAL A 383 -2.25 -7.86 1.41
C VAL A 383 -2.46 -8.47 0.02
N ASN A 384 -1.67 -9.47 -0.34
CA ASN A 384 -1.82 -10.19 -1.60
C ASN A 384 -2.80 -11.36 -1.44
N LEU A 385 -4.03 -11.21 -1.92
CA LEU A 385 -5.08 -12.22 -1.72
C LEU A 385 -4.76 -13.54 -2.43
N ALA A 386 -4.11 -13.49 -3.59
CA ALA A 386 -3.67 -14.67 -4.33
C ALA A 386 -2.72 -15.58 -3.53
N LYS A 387 -2.02 -15.06 -2.51
CA LYS A 387 -1.15 -15.87 -1.64
C LYS A 387 -1.90 -16.71 -0.60
N PHE A 388 -3.21 -16.51 -0.47
CA PHE A 388 -4.06 -17.23 0.48
C PHE A 388 -5.05 -18.17 -0.22
N VAL A 389 -4.95 -18.32 -1.55
CA VAL A 389 -5.69 -19.35 -2.28
C VAL A 389 -4.85 -20.63 -2.26
N THR A 390 -5.39 -21.65 -1.60
CA THR A 390 -4.82 -22.99 -1.50
C THR A 390 -5.75 -23.99 -2.19
N GLU A 391 -5.41 -25.27 -2.21
CA GLU A 391 -6.29 -26.33 -2.69
C GLU A 391 -6.55 -27.36 -1.61
N ASN A 392 -7.79 -27.85 -1.53
CA ASN A 392 -8.09 -29.12 -0.89
C ASN A 392 -8.43 -30.16 -1.97
N GLY A 393 -8.59 -31.43 -1.59
CA GLY A 393 -8.95 -32.50 -2.53
C GLY A 393 -10.27 -32.29 -3.30
N ALA A 394 -11.05 -31.25 -2.99
CA ALA A 394 -12.30 -30.87 -3.64
C ALA A 394 -12.21 -29.57 -4.47
N GLY A 395 -11.07 -28.86 -4.48
CA GLY A 395 -10.87 -27.63 -5.25
C GLY A 395 -10.15 -26.52 -4.49
N PRO A 396 -10.10 -25.29 -5.05
CA PRO A 396 -9.46 -24.16 -4.40
C PRO A 396 -10.24 -23.72 -3.16
N VAL A 397 -9.51 -23.44 -2.07
CA VAL A 397 -10.05 -22.92 -0.80
C VAL A 397 -9.17 -21.80 -0.25
N ILE A 398 -9.76 -20.90 0.52
CA ILE A 398 -9.06 -19.77 1.13
C ILE A 398 -8.45 -20.19 2.46
N ASP A 399 -7.16 -19.91 2.65
CA ASP A 399 -6.46 -19.98 3.95
C ASP A 399 -6.84 -18.77 4.81
N TRP A 400 -7.98 -18.88 5.49
CA TRP A 400 -8.52 -17.83 6.36
C TRP A 400 -7.64 -17.54 7.57
N GLU A 401 -6.95 -18.54 8.12
CA GLU A 401 -6.09 -18.34 9.29
C GLU A 401 -4.80 -17.62 8.90
N GLY A 402 -4.14 -18.02 7.80
CA GLY A 402 -2.97 -17.31 7.29
C GLY A 402 -3.29 -15.87 6.86
N LEU A 403 -4.47 -15.65 6.26
CA LEU A 403 -4.93 -14.31 5.92
C LEU A 403 -5.13 -13.45 7.17
N LYS A 404 -5.83 -13.98 8.18
CA LYS A 404 -6.04 -13.31 9.47
C LYS A 404 -4.71 -12.95 10.13
N GLU A 405 -3.78 -13.89 10.23
CA GLU A 405 -2.46 -13.65 10.81
C GLU A 405 -1.72 -12.53 10.06
N THR A 406 -1.69 -12.60 8.72
CA THR A 406 -1.05 -11.57 7.89
C THR A 406 -1.67 -10.19 8.10
N VAL A 407 -3.01 -10.11 8.17
CA VAL A 407 -3.72 -8.84 8.41
C VAL A 407 -3.33 -8.24 9.76
N TRP A 408 -3.27 -9.04 10.83
CA TRP A 408 -2.89 -8.58 12.17
C TRP A 408 -1.50 -7.95 12.19
N TYR A 409 -0.52 -8.64 11.61
CA TYR A 409 0.85 -8.15 11.55
C TYR A 409 1.04 -7.01 10.54
N ALA A 410 0.28 -6.97 9.45
CA ALA A 410 0.26 -5.84 8.52
C ALA A 410 -0.29 -4.57 9.19
N VAL A 411 -1.36 -4.67 9.98
CA VAL A 411 -1.88 -3.56 10.79
C VAL A 411 -0.79 -3.07 11.75
N ARG A 412 -0.13 -3.99 12.46
CA ARG A 412 0.97 -3.64 13.37
C ARG A 412 2.13 -2.96 12.66
N PHE A 413 2.54 -3.48 11.50
CA PHE A 413 3.58 -2.88 10.65
C PHE A 413 3.24 -1.43 10.26
N LEU A 414 1.99 -1.18 9.86
CA LEU A 414 1.54 0.17 9.47
C LEU A 414 1.45 1.11 10.67
N ASP A 415 1.06 0.61 11.84
CA ASP A 415 1.06 1.37 13.09
C ASP A 415 2.48 1.75 13.52
N ASP A 416 3.43 0.81 13.46
CA ASP A 416 4.85 1.06 13.72
C ASP A 416 5.45 2.07 12.73
N THR A 417 4.99 2.04 11.47
CA THR A 417 5.41 2.98 10.43
C THR A 417 5.14 4.44 10.83
N ILE A 418 4.04 4.71 11.56
CA ILE A 418 3.71 6.05 12.08
C ILE A 418 4.80 6.56 13.02
N ASP A 419 5.33 5.67 13.87
CA ASP A 419 6.29 6.05 14.90
C ASP A 419 7.68 6.33 14.35
N VAL A 420 8.09 5.62 13.29
CA VAL A 420 9.44 5.73 12.71
C VAL A 420 9.52 6.61 11.47
N SER A 421 8.37 7.06 10.93
CA SER A 421 8.32 7.98 9.80
C SER A 421 8.81 9.38 10.17
N ARG A 422 9.49 10.04 9.23
CA ARG A 422 9.83 11.46 9.29
C ARG A 422 8.85 12.25 8.45
N TYR A 423 7.91 12.92 9.11
CA TYR A 423 6.94 13.76 8.43
C TYR A 423 7.55 15.11 8.03
N PRO A 424 7.13 15.68 6.88
CA PRO A 424 7.75 16.88 6.34
C PRO A 424 7.39 18.15 7.13
N LEU A 425 6.29 18.12 7.90
CA LEU A 425 5.78 19.23 8.69
C LEU A 425 5.50 18.77 10.14
N PRO A 426 5.84 19.58 11.16
CA PRO A 426 5.53 19.26 12.57
C PRO A 426 4.04 19.04 12.86
N GLU A 427 3.17 19.79 12.18
CA GLU A 427 1.71 19.70 12.33
C GLU A 427 1.19 18.35 11.84
N ILE A 428 1.75 17.83 10.75
CA ILE A 428 1.46 16.49 10.24
C ILE A 428 1.95 15.43 11.23
N ASP A 429 3.18 15.57 11.76
CA ASP A 429 3.71 14.63 12.76
C ASP A 429 2.79 14.52 13.98
N LYS A 430 2.33 15.67 14.49
CA LYS A 430 1.40 15.75 15.62
C LYS A 430 0.05 15.11 15.30
N MET A 431 -0.55 15.45 14.15
CA MET A 431 -1.86 14.93 13.75
C MET A 431 -1.82 13.41 13.57
N VAL A 432 -0.87 12.93 12.77
CA VAL A 432 -0.77 11.50 12.42
C VAL A 432 -0.45 10.64 13.63
N LYS A 433 0.42 11.08 14.54
CA LYS A 433 0.68 10.34 15.79
C LYS A 433 -0.49 10.41 16.78
N GLY A 434 -1.30 11.46 16.72
CA GLY A 434 -2.45 11.64 17.60
C GLY A 434 -3.61 10.71 17.26
N ASN A 435 -3.90 10.49 15.98
CA ASN A 435 -5.05 9.68 15.53
C ASN A 435 -4.67 8.33 14.90
N ARG A 436 -3.41 8.15 14.53
CA ARG A 436 -2.81 6.89 14.05
C ARG A 436 -3.53 6.23 12.88
N LYS A 437 -4.08 7.02 11.94
CA LYS A 437 -4.74 6.47 10.75
C LYS A 437 -3.77 5.70 9.84
N ILE A 438 -4.23 4.52 9.40
CA ILE A 438 -3.55 3.63 8.46
C ILE A 438 -4.48 3.22 7.31
N GLY A 439 -3.93 2.72 6.21
CA GLY A 439 -4.70 2.13 5.11
C GLY A 439 -4.14 0.78 4.69
N LEU A 440 -4.79 -0.29 5.13
CA LEU A 440 -4.51 -1.63 4.67
C LEU A 440 -5.44 -1.98 3.51
N GLY A 441 -4.91 -1.98 2.30
CA GLY A 441 -5.61 -2.41 1.10
C GLY A 441 -5.34 -3.88 0.74
N VAL A 442 -5.75 -4.25 -0.47
CA VAL A 442 -5.53 -5.58 -1.06
C VAL A 442 -4.99 -5.47 -2.47
N MET A 443 -4.28 -6.51 -2.91
CA MET A 443 -3.85 -6.74 -4.29
C MET A 443 -4.05 -8.21 -4.65
N GLY A 444 -3.96 -8.55 -5.94
CA GLY A 444 -4.14 -9.93 -6.40
C GLY A 444 -5.57 -10.44 -6.22
N PHE A 445 -6.58 -9.58 -6.39
CA PHE A 445 -7.99 -9.97 -6.32
C PHE A 445 -8.48 -10.65 -7.60
N ALA A 446 -7.90 -10.28 -8.74
CA ALA A 446 -8.25 -10.84 -10.05
C ALA A 446 -7.46 -12.12 -10.38
N ASP A 447 -6.22 -12.19 -9.89
CA ASP A 447 -5.37 -13.39 -9.83
C ASP A 447 -6.05 -14.50 -9.00
#